data_AF-A0A930ESR8-F1
#
_entry.id   AF-A0A930ESR8-F1
#
_cell.length_a   1.000
_cell.length_b   1.000
_cell.length_c   1.000
_cell.angle_alpha   90.00
_cell.angle_beta   90.00
_cell.angle_gamma   90.00
#
_symmetry.space_group_name_H-M   'P 1'
#
loop_
_entity.id
_entity.type
_entity.pdbx_description
1 polymer ?
#
loop_
_entity_poly.entity_id
_entity_poly.type
_entity_poly.pdbx_seq_one_letter_code
_entity_poly.pdbx_strand_id
1 'polypeptide(L)'
;QWYYELADMMRTEGKQESGHLDVNRIVLMQLEELHRKLSQNPNDYIYQGLHYQVLPAIVQLRGKSGGHDTSDIETCFNAIYGYLTLKLQGKTISEETDKSIKQISSFLAMLAHKYKLEQEAQTEE
;
A
#
# COMPACT_ATOMS: atom_id res chain seq x y z
N GLN A 1 7.92 16.61 20.03
CA GLN A 1 7.27 17.47 19.02
C GLN A 1 6.42 16.64 18.06
N TRP A 2 7.02 15.83 17.19
CA TRP A 2 6.29 14.97 16.23
C TRP A 2 5.17 14.10 16.84
N TYR A 3 5.42 13.41 17.95
CA TYR A 3 4.40 12.60 18.63
C TYR A 3 3.21 13.40 19.15
N TYR A 4 3.43 14.66 19.56
CA TYR A 4 2.35 15.53 20.03
C TYR A 4 1.48 15.99 18.87
N GLU A 5 2.09 16.37 17.75
CA GLU A 5 1.38 16.73 16.52
C GLU A 5 0.58 15.55 15.99
N LEU A 6 1.14 14.35 16.01
CA LEU A 6 0.43 13.13 15.64
C LEU A 6 -0.78 12.86 16.53
N ALA A 7 -0.62 12.97 17.85
CA ALA A 7 -1.71 12.78 18.81
C ALA A 7 -2.81 13.84 18.65
N ASP A 8 -2.44 15.07 18.32
CA ASP A 8 -3.39 16.16 18.07
C ASP A 8 -4.16 15.97 16.76
N MET A 9 -3.50 15.52 15.69
CA MET A 9 -4.16 15.10 14.45
C MET A 9 -5.16 13.95 14.71
N MET A 10 -4.75 12.92 15.45
CA MET A 10 -5.64 11.80 15.79
C MET A 10 -6.87 12.25 16.57
N ARG A 11 -6.74 13.22 17.48
CA ARG A 11 -7.87 13.78 18.24
C ARG A 11 -8.77 14.63 17.34
N THR A 12 -8.19 15.54 16.58
CA THR A 12 -8.92 16.48 15.72
C THR A 12 -9.70 15.77 14.64
N GLU A 13 -9.14 14.71 14.07
CA GLU A 13 -9.79 13.89 13.04
C GLU A 13 -10.70 12.78 13.61
N GLY A 14 -10.76 12.61 14.94
CA GLY A 14 -11.56 11.58 15.59
C GLY A 14 -11.07 10.14 15.38
N LYS A 15 -9.76 9.94 15.11
CA LYS A 15 -9.13 8.65 14.77
C LYS A 15 -8.25 8.11 15.90
N GLN A 16 -8.70 8.29 17.14
CA GLN A 16 -7.95 7.85 18.32
C GLN A 16 -7.96 6.33 18.48
N GLU A 17 -9.02 5.66 18.03
CA GLU A 17 -9.21 4.21 18.20
C GLU A 17 -9.01 3.43 16.89
N SER A 18 -9.45 3.99 15.74
CA SER A 18 -9.36 3.32 14.44
C SER A 18 -9.34 4.31 13.27
N GLY A 19 -8.92 3.82 12.09
CA GLY A 19 -8.87 4.57 10.85
C GLY A 19 -7.50 5.16 10.51
N HIS A 20 -7.34 5.59 9.26
CA HIS A 20 -6.12 6.23 8.78
C HIS A 20 -6.24 7.75 8.83
N LEU A 21 -5.24 8.46 9.38
CA LEU A 21 -5.16 9.92 9.33
C LEU A 21 -5.36 10.46 7.91
N ASP A 22 -5.92 11.66 7.78
CA ASP A 22 -6.29 12.24 6.49
C ASP A 22 -5.07 12.40 5.59
N VAL A 23 -3.91 12.76 6.16
CA VAL A 23 -2.63 12.78 5.44
C VAL A 23 -2.29 11.45 4.78
N ASN A 24 -2.54 10.32 5.46
CA ASN A 24 -2.31 8.99 4.93
C ASN A 24 -3.37 8.59 3.92
N ARG A 25 -4.64 8.95 4.17
CA ARG A 25 -5.75 8.69 3.25
C ARG A 25 -5.54 9.39 1.91
N ILE A 26 -5.11 10.65 1.93
CA ILE A 26 -4.84 11.44 0.72
C ILE A 26 -3.72 10.80 -0.09
N VAL A 27 -2.59 10.45 0.54
CA VAL A 27 -1.49 9.77 -0.17
C VAL A 27 -1.94 8.44 -0.76
N LEU A 28 -2.72 7.65 0.00
CA LEU A 28 -3.25 6.38 -0.50
C LEU A 28 -4.17 6.59 -1.71
N MET A 29 -5.05 7.60 -1.68
CA MET A 29 -5.92 7.95 -2.81
C MET A 29 -5.10 8.33 -4.05
N GLN A 30 -4.04 9.11 -3.89
CA GLN A 30 -3.15 9.49 -5.00
C GLN A 30 -2.43 8.27 -5.60
N LEU A 31 -1.93 7.37 -4.75
CA LEU A 31 -1.30 6.13 -5.20
C LEU A 31 -2.29 5.21 -5.93
N GLU A 32 -3.54 5.14 -5.47
CA GLU A 32 -4.61 4.39 -6.14
C GLU A 32 -5.00 4.99 -7.49
N GLU A 33 -5.04 6.32 -7.59
CA GLU A 33 -5.29 6.99 -8.86
C GLU A 33 -4.16 6.71 -9.86
N LEU A 34 -2.91 6.84 -9.43
CA LEU A 34 -1.75 6.50 -10.25
C LEU A 34 -1.75 5.02 -10.64
N HIS A 35 -2.02 4.12 -9.70
CA HIS A 35 -2.17 2.69 -9.98
C HIS A 35 -3.19 2.46 -11.11
N ARG A 36 -4.36 3.11 -11.04
CA ARG A 36 -5.40 2.99 -12.06
C ARG A 36 -4.93 3.50 -13.43
N LYS A 37 -4.23 4.64 -13.48
CA LYS A 37 -3.64 5.20 -14.71
C LYS A 37 -2.64 4.22 -15.33
N LEU A 38 -1.71 3.70 -14.55
CA LEU A 38 -0.67 2.76 -15.00
C LEU A 38 -1.26 1.42 -15.47
N SER A 39 -2.25 0.90 -14.73
CA SER A 39 -2.94 -0.34 -15.09
C SER A 39 -3.74 -0.24 -16.39
N GLN A 40 -4.20 0.96 -16.75
CA GLN A 40 -4.92 1.21 -18.00
C GLN A 40 -4.01 1.58 -19.17
N ASN A 41 -2.76 1.96 -18.92
CA ASN A 41 -1.81 2.38 -19.96
C ASN A 41 -1.11 1.17 -20.60
N PRO A 42 -1.35 0.85 -21.89
CA PRO A 42 -0.72 -0.30 -22.56
C PRO A 42 0.81 -0.23 -22.63
N ASN A 43 1.39 0.97 -22.49
CA ASN A 43 2.83 1.17 -22.55
C ASN A 43 3.55 0.83 -21.22
N ASP A 44 2.81 0.69 -20.11
CA ASP A 44 3.37 0.35 -18.79
C ASP A 44 3.40 -1.17 -18.53
N TYR A 45 3.82 -1.96 -19.52
CA TYR A 45 3.81 -3.43 -19.48
C TYR A 45 4.60 -4.03 -18.30
N ILE A 46 5.69 -3.38 -17.85
CA ILE A 46 6.46 -3.82 -16.68
C ILE A 46 5.61 -3.70 -15.41
N TYR A 47 4.91 -2.58 -15.24
CA TYR A 47 4.05 -2.34 -14.09
C TYR A 47 2.89 -3.33 -14.07
N GLN A 48 2.21 -3.50 -15.21
CA GLN A 48 1.13 -4.48 -15.34
C GLN A 48 1.62 -5.90 -15.04
N GLY A 49 2.79 -6.29 -15.55
CA GLY A 49 3.39 -7.59 -15.25
C GLY A 49 3.62 -7.82 -13.76
N LEU A 50 4.13 -6.82 -13.03
CA LEU A 50 4.27 -6.89 -11.58
C LEU A 50 2.92 -6.96 -10.86
N HIS A 51 1.92 -6.19 -11.30
CA HIS A 51 0.57 -6.22 -10.74
C HIS A 51 -0.08 -7.60 -10.91
N TYR A 52 0.00 -8.20 -12.10
CA TYR A 52 -0.51 -9.55 -12.35
C TYR A 52 0.17 -10.62 -11.48
N GLN A 53 1.47 -10.47 -11.19
CA GLN A 53 2.19 -11.39 -10.31
C GLN A 53 1.68 -11.34 -8.86
N VAL A 54 1.27 -10.17 -8.38
CA VAL A 54 0.81 -9.99 -6.98
C VAL A 54 -0.69 -10.20 -6.82
N LEU A 55 -1.47 -10.18 -7.90
CA LEU A 55 -2.92 -10.31 -7.88
C LEU A 55 -3.44 -11.54 -7.10
N PRO A 56 -2.85 -12.75 -7.23
CA PRO A 56 -3.30 -13.91 -6.44
C PRO A 56 -3.14 -13.69 -4.92
N ALA A 57 -2.04 -13.04 -4.52
CA ALA A 57 -1.80 -12.71 -3.11
C ALA A 57 -2.81 -11.67 -2.61
N ILE A 58 -3.11 -10.64 -3.40
CA ILE A 58 -4.12 -9.62 -3.07
C ILE A 58 -5.49 -10.27 -2.84
N VAL A 59 -5.94 -11.13 -3.77
CA VAL A 59 -7.22 -11.84 -3.66
C VAL A 59 -7.27 -12.72 -2.41
N GLN A 60 -6.19 -13.46 -2.14
CA GLN A 60 -6.11 -14.31 -0.95
C GLN A 60 -6.17 -13.49 0.35
N LEU A 61 -5.49 -12.34 0.39
CA LEU A 61 -5.47 -11.45 1.54
C LEU A 61 -6.85 -10.84 1.79
N ARG A 62 -7.56 -10.37 0.77
CA ARG A 62 -8.94 -9.88 0.90
C ARG A 62 -9.88 -10.93 1.49
N GLY A 63 -9.76 -12.18 1.05
CA GLY A 63 -10.54 -13.29 1.60
C GLY A 63 -10.28 -13.52 3.10
N LYS A 64 -9.07 -13.23 3.58
CA LYS A 64 -8.71 -13.34 5.01
C LYS A 64 -9.13 -12.12 5.84
N SER A 65 -9.26 -10.94 5.21
CA SER A 65 -9.63 -9.67 5.87
C SER A 65 -11.12 -9.54 6.23
N GLY A 66 -11.89 -10.63 6.20
CA GLY A 66 -13.29 -10.63 6.61
C GLY A 66 -14.21 -9.82 5.69
N GLY A 67 -13.87 -9.69 4.40
CA GLY A 67 -14.75 -9.06 3.41
C GLY A 67 -14.77 -7.53 3.42
N HIS A 68 -13.78 -6.87 4.05
CA HIS A 68 -13.57 -5.45 3.82
C HIS A 68 -13.09 -5.22 2.39
N ASP A 69 -13.86 -4.45 1.62
CA ASP A 69 -13.58 -4.15 0.22
C ASP A 69 -12.49 -3.07 0.13
N THR A 70 -11.28 -3.41 0.58
CA THR A 70 -10.11 -2.52 0.51
C THR A 70 -9.51 -2.56 -0.88
N SER A 71 -9.00 -1.42 -1.35
CA SER A 71 -8.38 -1.31 -2.68
C SER A 71 -7.09 -2.15 -2.80
N ASP A 72 -6.57 -2.33 -4.02
CA ASP A 72 -5.42 -3.21 -4.26
C ASP A 72 -4.17 -2.72 -3.52
N ILE A 73 -3.91 -1.41 -3.54
CA ILE A 73 -2.74 -0.80 -2.89
C ILE A 73 -2.91 -0.81 -1.38
N GLU A 74 -4.10 -0.51 -0.87
CA GLU A 74 -4.40 -0.62 0.57
C GLU A 74 -4.20 -2.06 1.07
N THR A 75 -4.66 -3.05 0.30
CA THR A 75 -4.46 -4.47 0.62
C THR A 75 -2.98 -4.82 0.67
N CYS A 76 -2.18 -4.31 -0.27
CA CYS A 76 -0.72 -4.49 -0.27
C CYS A 76 -0.06 -3.87 0.96
N PHE A 77 -0.45 -2.65 1.36
CA PHE A 77 0.08 -2.01 2.57
C PHE A 77 -0.30 -2.77 3.84
N ASN A 78 -1.55 -3.20 3.95
CA ASN A 78 -2.02 -4.03 5.07
C ASN A 78 -1.23 -5.35 5.16
N ALA A 79 -0.88 -5.96 4.02
CA ALA A 79 -0.05 -7.16 3.97
C ALA A 79 1.35 -6.92 4.56
N ILE A 80 2.01 -5.83 4.14
CA ILE A 80 3.34 -5.47 4.63
C ILE A 80 3.29 -5.15 6.13
N TYR A 81 2.30 -4.37 6.57
CA TYR A 81 2.12 -4.06 7.98
C TYR A 81 1.87 -5.32 8.82
N GLY A 82 1.01 -6.23 8.34
CA GLY A 82 0.76 -7.52 8.96
C GLY A 82 2.02 -8.38 9.07
N TYR A 83 2.81 -8.47 7.99
CA TYR A 83 4.08 -9.19 7.97
C TYR A 83 5.08 -8.62 8.98
N LEU A 84 5.25 -7.29 9.02
CA LEU A 84 6.12 -6.61 9.98
C LEU A 84 5.67 -6.86 11.42
N THR A 85 4.36 -6.82 11.67
CA THR A 85 3.79 -7.09 13.00
C THR A 85 4.08 -8.53 13.44
N LEU A 86 3.90 -9.51 12.56
CA LEU A 86 4.23 -10.91 12.86
C LEU A 86 5.72 -11.09 13.19
N LYS A 87 6.59 -10.40 12.44
CA LYS A 87 8.04 -10.43 12.66
C LYS A 87 8.43 -9.82 14.00
N LEU A 88 7.83 -8.69 14.37
CA LEU A 88 8.03 -8.04 15.68
C LEU A 88 7.53 -8.90 16.84
N GLN A 89 6.45 -9.67 16.62
CA GLN A 89 5.94 -10.65 17.59
C GLN A 89 6.80 -11.93 17.68
N GLY A 90 7.85 -12.07 16.85
CA GLY A 90 8.70 -13.26 16.82
C GLY A 90 8.00 -14.52 16.29
N LYS A 91 6.89 -14.37 15.57
CA LYS A 91 6.17 -15.52 14.99
C LYS A 91 6.94 -16.08 13.80
N THR A 92 6.86 -17.39 13.62
CA THR A 92 7.41 -18.05 12.44
C THR A 92 6.58 -17.69 11.21
N ILE A 93 7.26 -17.29 10.14
CA ILE A 93 6.65 -16.90 8.87
C ILE A 93 7.01 -17.96 7.84
N SER A 94 6.03 -18.45 7.08
CA SER A 94 6.27 -19.44 6.02
C SER A 94 7.07 -18.83 4.86
N GLU A 95 7.86 -19.66 4.18
CA GLU A 95 8.59 -19.24 2.97
C GLU A 95 7.65 -18.72 1.87
N GLU A 96 6.46 -19.31 1.77
CA GLU A 96 5.41 -18.85 0.86
C GLU A 96 5.00 -17.40 1.16
N THR A 97 4.74 -17.09 2.44
CA THR A 97 4.37 -15.74 2.87
C THR A 97 5.52 -14.76 2.60
N ASP A 98 6.76 -15.14 2.91
CA ASP A 98 7.93 -14.31 2.64
C ASP A 98 8.11 -14.01 1.14
N LYS A 99 7.88 -15.00 0.28
CA LYS A 99 7.90 -14.84 -1.17
C LYS A 99 6.81 -13.89 -1.66
N SER A 100 5.56 -14.06 -1.20
CA SER A 100 4.46 -13.16 -1.55
C SER A 100 4.74 -11.71 -1.11
N ILE A 101 5.29 -11.52 0.09
CA ILE A 101 5.64 -10.19 0.61
C ILE A 101 6.78 -9.55 -0.21
N LYS A 102 7.76 -10.33 -0.66
CA LYS A 102 8.81 -9.83 -1.57
C LYS A 102 8.22 -9.37 -2.90
N GLN A 103 7.28 -10.11 -3.48
CA GLN A 103 6.61 -9.71 -4.73
C GLN A 103 5.79 -8.43 -4.54
N ILE A 104 4.99 -8.36 -3.46
CA ILE A 104 4.23 -7.16 -3.09
C ILE A 104 5.15 -5.96 -2.90
N SER A 105 6.29 -6.14 -2.21
CA SER A 105 7.26 -5.08 -1.97
C SER A 105 7.87 -4.56 -3.28
N SER A 106 8.23 -5.45 -4.22
CA SER A 106 8.72 -5.06 -5.54
C SER A 106 7.67 -4.29 -6.35
N PHE A 107 6.41 -4.71 -6.28
CA PHE A 107 5.30 -4.00 -6.93
C PHE A 107 5.12 -2.59 -6.35
N LEU A 108 5.06 -2.46 -5.02
CA LEU A 108 4.94 -1.15 -4.37
C LEU A 108 6.17 -0.25 -4.61
N ALA A 109 7.37 -0.83 -4.71
CA ALA A 109 8.57 -0.07 -5.05
C ALA A 109 8.48 0.54 -6.46
N MET A 110 7.96 -0.21 -7.44
CA MET A 110 7.71 0.32 -8.78
C MET A 110 6.66 1.43 -8.76
N LEU A 111 5.56 1.25 -8.01
CA LEU A 111 4.53 2.29 -7.86
C LEU A 111 5.10 3.56 -7.22
N ALA A 112 5.90 3.43 -6.15
CA ALA A 112 6.54 4.56 -5.48
C ALA A 112 7.52 5.30 -6.41
N HIS A 113 8.28 4.57 -7.24
CA HIS A 113 9.15 5.17 -8.24
C HIS A 113 8.36 5.99 -9.27
N LYS A 114 7.27 5.42 -9.81
CA LYS A 114 6.38 6.12 -10.76
C LYS A 114 5.72 7.35 -10.12
N TYR A 115 5.31 7.24 -8.86
CA TYR A 115 4.72 8.33 -8.10
C TYR A 115 5.69 9.50 -7.95
N LYS A 116 6.94 9.21 -7.61
CA LYS A 116 7.98 10.23 -7.52
C LYS A 116 8.21 10.96 -8.84
N LEU A 117 8.26 10.22 -9.96
CA LEU A 117 8.42 10.83 -11.29
C LEU A 117 7.25 11.75 -11.67
N GLU A 118 6.00 11.37 -11.33
CA GLU A 118 4.83 12.22 -11.59
C GLU A 118 4.87 13.51 -10.76
N GLN A 119 5.32 13.45 -9.50
CA GLN A 119 5.49 14.63 -8.64
C GLN A 119 6.60 15.56 -9.15
N GLU A 120 7.72 15.01 -9.62
CA GLU A 120 8.82 15.78 -10.21
C GLU A 120 8.35 16.51 -11.47
N ALA A 121 7.63 15.83 -12.36
CA ALA A 121 7.07 16.44 -13.58
C ALA A 121 6.09 17.59 -13.28
N GLN A 122 5.25 17.46 -12.25
CA GLN A 122 4.31 18.52 -11.82
C GLN A 122 4.99 19.73 -11.19
N THR A 123 6.23 19.59 -10.72
CA THR A 123 6.98 20.70 -10.09
C THR A 123 7.76 21.51 -11.12
N GLU A 124 7.96 20.97 -12.32
CA GLU A 124 8.68 21.61 -13.44
C GLU A 124 7.76 22.42 -14.38
N GLU A 125 6.43 22.31 -14.21
CA GLU A 125 5.39 23.11 -14.91
C GLU A 125 4.96 24.35 -14.12
#